data_AF-A0A814EAI0-F1
#
_entry.id   AF-A0A814EAI0-F1
#
_cell.length_a   1.000
_cell.length_b   1.000
_cell.length_c   1.000
_cell.angle_alpha   90.00
_cell.angle_beta   90.00
_cell.angle_gamma   90.00
#
_symmetry.space_group_name_H-M   'P 1'
#
loop_
_entity.id
_entity.type
_entity.pdbx_description
1 polymer ?
#
loop_
_entity_poly.entity_id
_entity_poly.type
_entity_poly.pdbx_seq_one_letter_code
_entity_poly.pdbx_strand_id
1 'polypeptide(L)'
;MFWIFFVLLVFSTGDCILIGKRDNNILIGNIYKSLWNITQNQITSTSPSSSSSSSSSTSSSSSTTSSSSTTTAVPGWTTTGNMSFARDWHTASTLANGLVSVAGGWNGTYLNSTELYNPSTGTWTITGNMNFARYIHTASILANGYVLVTGGYNGTAYLNSAELYNPSTGIWTTMGSMNVARYYHTASTLANGLVLVAGGEGSGYSILNSAELYNPSTGIWTTTGSMNAARYEHTASILANGYVLVAGGQGNSGFLNSTEVYNPSTGTWTLTGNMHTPRYHHTASTLANGLVLVAGGTNGPGSLNSTELYDPSTGTWTTTGSMNVARFYHTASILTNGSVLVTGGSGSAGSPNSAELYNPSIGTWTTIANMSIARSFHTASILANGKVLVVGGYDLQKIGLGLTIFGVGFIFLGMIFLFDKGLLAVGNILFLAGLSMIIGFERTFRFFFQRYKFKSTALFFGGILLVLIGWPVTGMIIECYGFFLLFGGFIPIAINFLRRLPIIGSILLLPGLRQITDKLSDGRSMV
;
A
#
# COMPACT_ATOMS: atom_id res chain seq x y z
N MET A 1 -1.23 -29.75 11.52
CA MET A 1 -0.76 -29.49 10.13
C MET A 1 -1.88 -28.97 9.22
N PHE A 2 -3.13 -29.45 9.36
CA PHE A 2 -4.29 -29.01 8.56
C PHE A 2 -4.79 -27.56 8.84
N TRP A 3 -4.58 -27.02 10.04
CA TRP A 3 -5.08 -25.67 10.41
C TRP A 3 -4.18 -24.51 9.97
N ILE A 4 -2.86 -24.74 9.89
CA ILE A 4 -1.91 -23.76 9.33
C ILE A 4 -2.16 -23.58 7.82
N PHE A 5 -2.62 -24.63 7.13
CA PHE A 5 -3.04 -24.55 5.73
C PHE A 5 -4.32 -23.73 5.53
N PHE A 6 -5.26 -23.73 6.47
CA PHE A 6 -6.52 -22.99 6.32
C PHE A 6 -6.34 -21.47 6.44
N VAL A 7 -5.36 -21.01 7.25
CA VAL A 7 -4.98 -19.59 7.32
C VAL A 7 -4.05 -19.20 6.16
N LEU A 8 -3.21 -20.11 5.66
CA LEU A 8 -2.35 -19.87 4.49
C LEU A 8 -3.13 -19.78 3.17
N LEU A 9 -4.23 -20.52 3.02
CA LEU A 9 -5.02 -20.51 1.78
C LEU A 9 -5.81 -19.21 1.58
N VAL A 10 -6.11 -18.48 2.66
CA VAL A 10 -6.89 -17.23 2.61
C VAL A 10 -6.05 -16.02 2.13
N PHE A 11 -4.72 -16.13 2.13
CA PHE A 11 -3.84 -14.96 1.88
C PHE A 11 -2.72 -15.18 0.85
N SER A 12 -2.65 -16.34 0.19
CA SER A 12 -1.58 -16.65 -0.78
C SER A 12 -1.92 -16.33 -2.24
N THR A 13 -3.15 -15.96 -2.56
CA THR A 13 -3.55 -15.51 -3.90
C THR A 13 -4.29 -14.20 -3.73
N GLY A 14 -3.94 -13.18 -4.51
CA GLY A 14 -4.56 -11.85 -4.48
C GLY A 14 -6.06 -11.81 -4.83
N ASP A 15 -6.74 -12.96 -4.85
CA ASP A 15 -8.17 -13.12 -5.05
C ASP A 15 -8.80 -13.82 -3.84
N CYS A 16 -9.67 -13.09 -3.15
CA CYS A 16 -10.55 -13.65 -2.13
C CYS A 16 -11.61 -14.55 -2.78
N ILE A 17 -11.33 -15.85 -2.91
CA ILE A 17 -12.38 -16.86 -3.12
C ILE A 17 -12.81 -17.39 -1.75
N LEU A 18 -13.88 -16.83 -1.21
CA LEU A 18 -14.69 -17.48 -0.19
C LEU A 18 -15.52 -18.59 -0.87
N ILE A 19 -15.12 -19.85 -0.71
CA ILE A 19 -15.99 -20.99 -1.04
C ILE A 19 -16.98 -21.18 0.11
N GLY A 20 -18.24 -20.84 -0.14
CA GLY A 20 -19.39 -21.20 0.69
C GLY A 20 -20.67 -20.99 -0.10
N LYS A 21 -21.13 -22.04 -0.79
CA LYS A 21 -22.37 -22.00 -1.58
C LYS A 21 -23.59 -21.99 -0.65
N ARG A 22 -24.48 -21.04 -0.96
CA ARG A 22 -25.91 -20.90 -0.62
C ARG A 22 -26.31 -20.55 0.82
N ASP A 23 -26.92 -19.36 0.85
CA ASP A 23 -27.98 -18.88 1.73
C ASP A 23 -27.56 -18.27 3.09
N ASN A 24 -27.67 -16.93 3.13
CA ASN A 24 -27.73 -16.01 4.29
C ASN A 24 -26.49 -15.15 4.61
N ASN A 25 -26.17 -14.21 3.71
CA ASN A 25 -25.23 -13.09 3.95
C ASN A 25 -25.96 -11.79 4.37
N ILE A 26 -26.37 -11.67 5.63
CA ILE A 26 -26.87 -10.38 6.18
C ILE A 26 -26.25 -10.00 7.54
N LEU A 27 -25.66 -10.92 8.32
CA LEU A 27 -25.19 -10.58 9.67
C LEU A 27 -23.78 -9.94 9.76
N ILE A 28 -22.79 -10.39 9.00
CA ILE A 28 -21.39 -9.96 9.21
C ILE A 28 -21.11 -8.56 8.62
N GLY A 29 -21.72 -8.21 7.48
CA GLY A 29 -21.57 -6.89 6.86
C GLY A 29 -22.20 -5.76 7.69
N ASN A 30 -23.26 -6.05 8.44
CA ASN A 30 -23.91 -5.07 9.31
C ASN A 30 -23.14 -4.83 10.62
N ILE A 31 -22.47 -5.87 11.15
CA ILE A 31 -21.56 -5.73 12.29
C ILE A 31 -20.35 -4.87 11.89
N TYR A 32 -19.79 -5.06 10.69
CA TYR A 32 -18.71 -4.23 10.16
C TYR A 32 -19.11 -2.75 10.01
N LYS A 33 -20.29 -2.47 9.43
CA LYS A 33 -20.84 -1.09 9.32
C LYS A 33 -21.08 -0.44 10.68
N SER A 34 -21.60 -1.19 11.65
CA SER A 34 -21.88 -0.67 12.99
C SER A 34 -20.59 -0.38 13.76
N LEU A 35 -19.56 -1.23 13.64
CA LEU A 35 -18.28 -1.04 14.31
C LEU A 35 -17.46 0.11 13.70
N TRP A 36 -17.55 0.34 12.38
CA TRP A 36 -16.90 1.47 11.71
C TRP A 36 -17.49 2.84 12.11
N ASN A 37 -18.81 2.93 12.30
CA ASN A 37 -19.45 4.17 12.72
C ASN A 37 -19.16 4.52 14.20
N ILE A 38 -18.94 3.53 15.06
CA ILE A 38 -18.63 3.73 16.48
C ILE A 38 -17.22 4.33 16.66
N THR A 39 -16.24 3.94 15.84
CA THR A 39 -14.87 4.48 15.89
C THR A 39 -14.78 5.90 15.32
N GLN A 40 -15.61 6.29 14.36
CA GLN A 40 -15.62 7.66 13.81
C GLN A 40 -16.21 8.69 14.79
N ASN A 41 -17.24 8.32 15.57
CA ASN A 41 -17.88 9.23 16.53
C ASN A 41 -17.06 9.51 17.80
N GLN A 42 -15.97 8.78 18.04
CA GLN A 42 -15.06 9.03 19.16
C GLN A 42 -13.93 10.01 18.83
N ILE A 43 -13.81 10.44 17.56
CA ILE A 43 -12.76 11.37 17.11
C ILE A 43 -13.30 12.81 16.96
N THR A 44 -14.61 13.02 16.94
CA THR A 44 -15.24 14.34 16.68
C THR A 44 -15.61 15.15 17.92
N SER A 45 -15.27 14.73 19.15
CA SER A 45 -15.65 15.47 20.37
C SER A 45 -14.47 16.08 21.12
N THR A 46 -13.66 16.92 20.49
CA THR A 46 -12.83 17.93 21.19
C THR A 46 -12.42 19.07 20.25
N SER A 47 -13.27 20.07 20.10
CA SER A 47 -12.86 21.41 19.62
C SER A 47 -12.84 22.37 20.81
N PRO A 48 -11.72 23.03 21.16
CA PRO A 48 -11.76 24.15 22.07
C PRO A 48 -12.20 25.41 21.31
N SER A 49 -13.24 26.06 21.83
CA SER A 49 -13.69 27.39 21.45
C SER A 49 -12.60 28.44 21.71
N SER A 50 -12.23 29.23 20.70
CA SER A 50 -11.35 30.39 20.85
C SER A 50 -12.17 31.66 21.11
N SER A 51 -12.06 32.19 22.32
CA SER A 51 -12.47 33.56 22.67
C SER A 51 -11.41 34.56 22.21
N SER A 52 -11.85 35.60 21.50
CA SER A 52 -11.04 36.73 21.08
C SER A 52 -10.71 37.65 22.27
N SER A 53 -9.44 38.02 22.41
CA SER A 53 -9.05 39.24 23.11
C SER A 53 -7.92 39.93 22.35
N SER A 54 -8.18 41.19 22.04
CA SER A 54 -7.31 42.12 21.33
C SER A 54 -6.36 42.80 22.32
N SER A 55 -5.06 42.84 21.99
CA SER A 55 -4.16 43.84 22.55
C SER A 55 -3.10 44.23 21.52
N SER A 56 -3.12 45.52 21.19
CA SER A 56 -2.19 46.27 20.37
C SER A 56 -0.83 46.47 21.05
N SER A 57 0.27 46.34 20.30
CA SER A 57 1.50 47.08 20.59
C SER A 57 2.36 47.30 19.34
N THR A 58 2.40 48.58 18.98
CA THR A 58 3.47 49.43 18.44
C THR A 58 4.76 48.79 17.88
N SER A 59 5.06 49.21 16.65
CA SER A 59 6.30 49.04 15.89
C SER A 59 7.52 49.70 16.52
N SER A 60 8.67 49.02 16.48
CA SER A 60 9.99 49.66 16.43
C SER A 60 10.93 48.85 15.53
N SER A 61 11.36 49.48 14.45
CA SER A 61 12.32 48.97 13.47
C SER A 61 13.75 49.02 14.01
N SER A 62 14.44 47.88 13.99
CA SER A 62 15.90 47.82 14.07
C SER A 62 16.41 46.83 13.03
N SER A 63 17.07 47.36 12.01
CA SER A 63 17.76 46.64 10.95
C SER A 63 18.96 45.88 11.53
N THR A 64 18.93 44.56 11.47
CA THR A 64 20.12 43.72 11.68
C THR A 64 20.28 42.81 10.47
N THR A 65 21.38 43.02 9.75
CA THR A 65 21.79 42.27 8.58
C THR A 65 22.11 40.83 8.99
N SER A 66 21.14 39.92 8.87
CA SER A 66 21.38 38.49 9.03
C SER A 66 21.68 37.87 7.69
N SER A 67 22.93 37.43 7.51
CA SER A 67 23.39 36.53 6.45
C SER A 67 22.40 35.38 6.29
N SER A 68 21.82 35.25 5.09
CA SER A 68 20.97 34.13 4.70
C SER A 68 21.81 32.85 4.67
N SER A 69 21.84 32.12 5.78
CA SER A 69 22.14 30.70 5.73
C SER A 69 20.97 30.03 5.04
N THR A 70 21.18 29.61 3.80
CA THR A 70 20.30 28.69 3.10
C THR A 70 20.33 27.37 3.87
N THR A 71 19.48 27.28 4.90
CA THR A 71 19.14 26.01 5.52
C THR A 71 18.42 25.23 4.42
N THR A 72 19.14 24.29 3.82
CA THR A 72 18.56 23.24 3.00
C THR A 72 17.45 22.59 3.83
N ALA A 73 16.20 22.94 3.53
CA ALA A 73 15.06 22.33 4.19
C ALA A 73 15.19 20.82 4.00
N VAL A 74 15.43 20.12 5.12
CA VAL A 74 15.47 18.65 5.11
C VAL A 74 14.12 18.18 4.55
N PRO A 75 14.10 17.31 3.53
CA PRO A 75 12.85 16.80 2.98
C PRO A 75 12.00 16.21 4.10
N GLY A 76 10.85 16.83 4.36
CA GLY A 76 9.98 16.50 5.48
C GLY A 76 8.54 16.25 5.03
N TRP A 77 7.86 15.34 5.71
CA TRP A 77 6.46 15.02 5.45
C TRP A 77 5.53 15.93 6.25
N THR A 78 4.48 16.40 5.60
CA THR A 78 3.41 17.18 6.23
C THR A 78 2.08 16.52 5.93
N THR A 79 1.20 16.47 6.94
CA THR A 79 -0.16 15.98 6.75
C THR A 79 -1.01 17.05 6.09
N THR A 80 -1.92 16.62 5.22
CA THR A 80 -2.90 17.48 4.55
C THR A 80 -4.32 16.97 4.85
N GLY A 81 -5.35 17.60 4.29
CA GLY A 81 -6.74 17.19 4.47
C GLY A 81 -6.99 15.73 4.09
N ASN A 82 -8.12 15.20 4.57
CA ASN A 82 -8.52 13.81 4.35
C ASN A 82 -9.52 13.69 3.21
N MET A 83 -9.41 12.62 2.42
CA MET A 83 -10.48 12.18 1.52
C MET A 83 -11.71 11.79 2.33
N SER A 84 -12.88 11.97 1.74
CA SER A 84 -14.18 11.56 2.28
C SER A 84 -14.30 10.04 2.32
N PHE A 85 -13.73 9.36 1.32
CA PHE A 85 -13.66 7.91 1.26
C PHE A 85 -12.21 7.44 1.29
N ALA A 86 -11.86 6.72 2.36
CA ALA A 86 -10.64 5.92 2.37
C ALA A 86 -10.68 4.93 1.19
N ARG A 87 -9.55 4.74 0.51
CA ARG A 87 -9.45 3.88 -0.66
C ARG A 87 -8.01 3.42 -0.92
N ASP A 88 -7.86 2.21 -1.44
CA ASP A 88 -6.67 1.71 -2.11
C ASP A 88 -6.98 1.39 -3.58
N TRP A 89 -5.97 1.04 -4.38
CA TRP A 89 -6.15 0.60 -5.78
C TRP A 89 -6.92 1.56 -6.70
N HIS A 90 -6.91 2.84 -6.32
CA HIS A 90 -7.47 3.94 -7.09
C HIS A 90 -6.42 4.48 -8.05
N THR A 91 -6.86 5.29 -9.00
CA THR A 91 -5.95 6.08 -9.82
C THR A 91 -5.95 7.53 -9.36
N ALA A 92 -4.80 8.19 -9.54
CA ALA A 92 -4.66 9.62 -9.31
C ALA A 92 -4.09 10.29 -10.56
N SER A 93 -4.62 11.47 -10.91
CA SER A 93 -4.21 12.23 -12.09
C SER A 93 -4.05 13.70 -11.72
N THR A 94 -2.85 14.24 -11.92
CA THR A 94 -2.60 15.70 -11.78
C THR A 94 -3.18 16.41 -13.00
N LEU A 95 -4.22 17.20 -12.78
CA LEU A 95 -4.96 17.90 -13.82
C LEU A 95 -4.24 19.18 -14.26
N ALA A 96 -4.58 19.69 -15.45
CA ALA A 96 -4.00 20.91 -16.00
C ALA A 96 -4.25 22.16 -15.12
N ASN A 97 -5.34 22.17 -14.35
CA ASN A 97 -5.65 23.23 -13.39
C ASN A 97 -4.89 23.09 -12.04
N GLY A 98 -3.97 22.12 -11.93
CA GLY A 98 -3.17 21.87 -10.73
C GLY A 98 -3.86 21.07 -9.64
N LEU A 99 -5.15 20.72 -9.78
CA LEU A 99 -5.83 19.81 -8.87
C LEU A 99 -5.37 18.36 -9.11
N VAL A 100 -5.51 17.51 -8.11
CA VAL A 100 -5.30 16.06 -8.28
C VAL A 100 -6.65 15.36 -8.19
N SER A 101 -7.04 14.69 -9.26
CA SER A 101 -8.23 13.85 -9.29
C SER A 101 -7.90 12.44 -8.82
N VAL A 102 -8.68 11.92 -7.89
CA VAL A 102 -8.59 10.55 -7.38
C VAL A 102 -9.90 9.82 -7.66
N ALA A 103 -9.85 8.72 -8.41
CA ALA A 103 -11.04 8.02 -8.90
C ALA A 103 -11.01 6.51 -8.59
N GLY A 104 -12.18 5.98 -8.23
CA GLY A 104 -12.39 4.55 -8.01
C GLY A 104 -11.61 3.98 -6.82
N GLY A 105 -11.25 2.71 -6.90
CA GLY A 105 -10.54 2.00 -5.83
C GLY A 105 -11.47 1.15 -4.96
N TRP A 106 -10.94 0.67 -3.83
CA TRP A 106 -11.64 -0.23 -2.93
C TRP A 106 -11.52 0.21 -1.47
N ASN A 107 -12.58 -0.02 -0.70
CA ASN A 107 -12.64 0.33 0.74
C ASN A 107 -13.46 -0.67 1.58
N GLY A 108 -13.53 -1.91 1.13
CA GLY A 108 -14.55 -2.88 1.53
C GLY A 108 -15.70 -2.99 0.51
N THR A 109 -15.87 -1.96 -0.32
CA THR A 109 -16.73 -1.96 -1.51
C THR A 109 -15.99 -1.38 -2.71
N TYR A 110 -16.42 -1.72 -3.92
CA TYR A 110 -15.87 -1.14 -5.15
C TYR A 110 -16.42 0.28 -5.32
N LEU A 111 -15.53 1.25 -5.51
CA LEU A 111 -15.90 2.66 -5.57
C LEU A 111 -16.04 3.12 -7.02
N ASN A 112 -17.05 3.95 -7.27
CA ASN A 112 -17.15 4.81 -8.46
C ASN A 112 -16.94 6.29 -8.12
N SER A 113 -16.70 6.61 -6.85
CA SER A 113 -16.56 7.98 -6.39
C SER A 113 -15.26 8.61 -6.87
N THR A 114 -15.33 9.92 -7.15
CA THR A 114 -14.17 10.74 -7.52
C THR A 114 -14.05 11.92 -6.56
N GLU A 115 -12.82 12.22 -6.15
CA GLU A 115 -12.50 13.33 -5.26
C GLU A 115 -11.35 14.15 -5.85
N LEU A 116 -11.42 15.48 -5.69
CA LEU A 116 -10.40 16.41 -6.13
C LEU A 116 -9.65 16.95 -4.92
N TYR A 117 -8.33 16.89 -4.97
CA TYR A 117 -7.46 17.56 -4.02
C TYR A 117 -7.00 18.90 -4.58
N ASN A 118 -7.10 19.94 -3.75
CA ASN A 118 -6.55 21.25 -4.05
C ASN A 118 -5.23 21.47 -3.29
N PRO A 119 -4.06 21.47 -3.97
CA PRO A 119 -2.76 21.68 -3.33
C PRO A 119 -2.57 23.04 -2.66
N SER A 120 -3.31 24.07 -3.08
CA SER A 120 -3.17 25.42 -2.54
C SER A 120 -3.82 25.58 -1.17
N THR A 121 -4.90 24.84 -0.93
CA THR A 121 -5.67 24.88 0.33
C THR A 121 -5.46 23.64 1.20
N GLY A 122 -4.96 22.54 0.62
CA GLY A 122 -4.84 21.26 1.31
C GLY A 122 -6.18 20.57 1.57
N THR A 123 -7.22 20.89 0.79
CA THR A 123 -8.59 20.39 1.00
C THR A 123 -9.02 19.43 -0.10
N TRP A 124 -9.94 18.53 0.25
CA TRP A 124 -10.60 17.61 -0.68
C TRP A 124 -12.04 18.04 -0.95
N THR A 125 -12.49 17.83 -2.19
CA THR A 125 -13.87 18.07 -2.61
C THR A 125 -14.37 16.90 -3.44
N ILE A 126 -15.57 16.41 -3.16
CA ILE A 126 -16.24 15.39 -3.99
C ILE A 126 -16.66 16.03 -5.32
N THR A 127 -16.48 15.31 -6.42
CA THR A 127 -16.94 15.68 -7.77
C THR A 127 -17.86 14.58 -8.34
N GLY A 128 -18.23 14.64 -9.62
CA GLY A 128 -19.07 13.62 -10.23
C GLY A 128 -18.46 12.21 -10.17
N ASN A 129 -19.33 11.21 -10.13
CA ASN A 129 -18.95 9.81 -10.01
C ASN A 129 -18.84 9.14 -11.38
N MET A 130 -17.96 8.14 -11.49
CA MET A 130 -17.98 7.21 -12.61
C MET A 130 -19.31 6.46 -12.66
N ASN A 131 -19.70 6.02 -13.85
CA ASN A 131 -20.89 5.22 -14.08
C ASN A 131 -20.70 3.79 -13.55
N PHE A 132 -19.48 3.26 -13.63
CA PHE A 132 -19.14 1.94 -13.10
C PHE A 132 -18.10 2.04 -11.98
N ALA A 133 -18.39 1.36 -10.86
CA ALA A 133 -17.41 1.17 -9.81
C ALA A 133 -16.26 0.28 -10.31
N ARG A 134 -15.02 0.63 -9.96
CA ARG A 134 -13.85 -0.10 -10.41
C ARG A 134 -12.63 0.16 -9.53
N TYR A 135 -11.82 -0.88 -9.34
CA TYR A 135 -10.45 -0.78 -8.82
C TYR A 135 -9.47 -1.43 -9.81
N ILE A 136 -8.16 -1.16 -9.68
CA ILE A 136 -7.11 -1.71 -10.58
C ILE A 136 -7.40 -1.39 -12.07
N HIS A 137 -7.97 -0.22 -12.30
CA HIS A 137 -8.12 0.37 -13.61
C HIS A 137 -6.92 1.27 -13.90
N THR A 138 -6.74 1.68 -15.15
CA THR A 138 -5.74 2.68 -15.51
C THR A 138 -6.41 4.03 -15.75
N ALA A 139 -5.70 5.12 -15.46
CA ALA A 139 -6.09 6.48 -15.83
C ALA A 139 -5.03 7.12 -16.72
N SER A 140 -5.45 7.74 -17.81
CA SER A 140 -4.58 8.42 -18.77
C SER A 140 -5.08 9.85 -18.98
N ILE A 141 -4.20 10.83 -18.75
CA ILE A 141 -4.48 12.22 -19.10
C ILE A 141 -4.30 12.36 -20.62
N LEU A 142 -5.32 12.90 -21.27
CA LEU A 142 -5.33 13.15 -22.70
C LEU A 142 -4.86 14.57 -23.02
N ALA A 143 -4.47 14.81 -24.28
CA ALA A 143 -3.97 16.12 -24.73
C ALA A 143 -4.98 17.27 -24.52
N ASN A 144 -6.28 16.96 -24.53
CA ASN A 144 -7.36 17.93 -24.25
C ASN A 144 -7.59 18.17 -22.75
N GLY A 145 -6.81 17.55 -21.86
CA GLY A 145 -6.91 17.67 -20.40
C GLY A 145 -7.96 16.76 -19.75
N TYR A 146 -8.67 15.94 -20.52
CA TYR A 146 -9.64 14.98 -19.98
C TYR A 146 -8.90 13.76 -19.42
N VAL A 147 -9.51 13.06 -18.48
CA VAL A 147 -8.93 11.83 -17.90
C VAL A 147 -9.72 10.63 -18.41
N LEU A 148 -9.06 9.77 -19.16
CA LEU A 148 -9.62 8.49 -19.62
C LEU A 148 -9.33 7.42 -18.58
N VAL A 149 -10.37 6.75 -18.10
CA VAL A 149 -10.28 5.58 -17.23
C VAL A 149 -10.73 4.33 -17.98
N THR A 150 -9.96 3.24 -17.89
CA THR A 150 -10.22 2.02 -18.65
C THR A 150 -10.02 0.76 -17.82
N GLY A 151 -10.89 -0.22 -18.05
CA GLY A 151 -10.79 -1.54 -17.44
C GLY A 151 -10.97 -1.56 -15.93
N GLY A 152 -10.30 -2.50 -15.26
CA GLY A 152 -10.47 -2.77 -13.83
C GLY A 152 -11.54 -3.83 -13.56
N TYR A 153 -11.89 -3.98 -12.29
CA TYR A 153 -12.88 -4.96 -11.84
C TYR A 153 -13.87 -4.32 -10.87
N ASN A 154 -15.15 -4.71 -10.97
CA ASN A 154 -16.26 -4.08 -10.24
C ASN A 154 -16.88 -4.95 -9.14
N GLY A 155 -16.30 -6.11 -8.84
CA GLY A 155 -16.87 -7.09 -7.90
C GLY A 155 -17.69 -8.19 -8.55
N THR A 156 -17.95 -8.11 -9.85
CA THR A 156 -18.73 -9.11 -10.58
C THR A 156 -18.04 -9.52 -11.87
N ALA A 157 -17.43 -8.58 -12.57
CA ALA A 157 -16.78 -8.82 -13.84
C ALA A 157 -15.54 -7.92 -14.01
N TYR A 158 -14.59 -8.42 -14.79
CA TYR A 158 -13.55 -7.59 -15.39
C TYR A 158 -14.21 -6.68 -16.43
N LEU A 159 -13.81 -5.41 -16.43
CA LEU A 159 -14.41 -4.39 -17.25
C LEU A 159 -13.64 -4.26 -18.57
N ASN A 160 -14.37 -4.10 -19.66
CA ASN A 160 -13.85 -3.55 -20.91
C ASN A 160 -14.32 -2.10 -21.14
N SER A 161 -15.15 -1.55 -20.24
CA SER A 161 -15.68 -0.21 -20.38
C SER A 161 -14.59 0.85 -20.16
N ALA A 162 -14.72 1.93 -20.92
CA ALA A 162 -13.93 3.14 -20.77
C ALA A 162 -14.82 4.32 -20.42
N GLU A 163 -14.33 5.21 -19.57
CA GLU A 163 -15.06 6.41 -19.15
C GLU A 163 -14.13 7.62 -19.20
N LEU A 164 -14.68 8.76 -19.57
CA LEU A 164 -13.94 10.00 -19.77
C LEU A 164 -14.43 11.05 -18.78
N TYR A 165 -13.53 11.53 -17.94
CA TYR A 165 -13.79 12.62 -16.99
C TYR A 165 -13.45 13.96 -17.62
N ASN A 166 -14.39 14.90 -17.54
CA ASN A 166 -14.16 16.30 -17.87
C ASN A 166 -13.91 17.11 -16.58
N PRO A 167 -12.66 17.56 -16.30
CA PRO A 167 -12.34 18.27 -15.07
C PRO A 167 -13.02 19.64 -14.92
N SER A 168 -13.46 20.25 -16.01
CA SER A 168 -14.12 21.57 -15.98
C SER A 168 -15.57 21.51 -15.53
N THR A 169 -16.24 20.38 -15.76
CA THR A 169 -17.67 20.18 -15.42
C THR A 169 -17.86 19.15 -14.31
N GLY A 170 -16.85 18.33 -14.03
CA GLY A 170 -16.96 17.23 -13.08
C GLY A 170 -17.75 16.03 -13.61
N ILE A 171 -18.09 16.00 -14.91
CA ILE A 171 -18.96 14.97 -15.50
C ILE A 171 -18.12 13.80 -16.03
N TRP A 172 -18.59 12.58 -15.78
CA TRP A 172 -18.09 11.35 -16.40
C TRP A 172 -18.99 10.89 -17.54
N THR A 173 -18.39 10.62 -18.70
CA THR A 173 -19.08 10.13 -19.89
C THR A 173 -18.59 8.73 -20.23
N THR A 174 -19.50 7.79 -20.46
CA THR A 174 -19.12 6.46 -20.96
C THR A 174 -18.71 6.56 -22.43
N MET A 175 -17.56 5.95 -22.76
CA MET A 175 -17.00 5.92 -24.11
C MET A 175 -17.17 4.53 -24.73
N GLY A 176 -16.66 4.34 -25.96
CA GLY A 176 -16.55 3.01 -26.56
C GLY A 176 -15.76 2.05 -25.66
N SER A 177 -16.13 0.77 -25.70
CA SER A 177 -15.50 -0.28 -24.89
C SER A 177 -14.31 -0.91 -25.62
N MET A 178 -13.31 -1.36 -24.86
CA MET A 178 -12.25 -2.25 -25.34
C MET A 178 -12.86 -3.56 -25.86
N ASN A 179 -12.16 -4.20 -26.80
CA ASN A 179 -12.55 -5.50 -27.34
C ASN A 179 -12.38 -6.61 -26.30
N VAL A 180 -11.38 -6.48 -25.44
CA VAL A 180 -11.10 -7.43 -24.34
C VAL A 180 -11.21 -6.70 -23.00
N ALA A 181 -11.86 -7.34 -22.02
CA ALA A 181 -11.89 -6.86 -20.64
C ALA A 181 -10.54 -7.10 -19.96
N ARG A 182 -10.06 -6.11 -19.20
CA ARG A 182 -8.70 -6.12 -18.63
C ARG A 182 -8.68 -5.44 -17.27
N TYR A 183 -7.92 -6.01 -16.34
CA TYR A 183 -7.41 -5.31 -15.16
C TYR A 183 -5.92 -5.64 -14.99
N TYR A 184 -5.18 -4.87 -14.18
CA TYR A 184 -3.71 -4.94 -14.09
C TYR A 184 -2.96 -4.73 -15.42
N HIS A 185 -3.63 -4.20 -16.44
CA HIS A 185 -3.01 -3.76 -17.68
C HIS A 185 -2.30 -2.42 -17.47
N THR A 186 -1.45 -2.06 -18.43
CA THR A 186 -0.85 -0.73 -18.49
C THR A 186 -1.55 0.12 -19.55
N ALA A 187 -1.55 1.45 -19.36
CA ALA A 187 -2.05 2.41 -20.34
C ALA A 187 -1.02 3.52 -20.55
N SER A 188 -0.66 3.80 -21.81
CA SER A 188 0.35 4.80 -22.19
C SER A 188 -0.22 5.77 -23.21
N THR A 189 -0.28 7.07 -22.88
CA THR A 189 -0.63 8.13 -23.84
C THR A 189 0.55 8.38 -24.78
N LEU A 190 0.40 8.02 -26.05
CA LEU A 190 1.43 8.10 -27.07
C LEU A 190 1.60 9.53 -27.62
N ALA A 191 2.74 9.80 -28.26
CA ALA A 191 3.04 11.12 -28.85
C ALA A 191 2.03 11.55 -29.94
N ASN A 192 1.40 10.58 -30.62
CA ASN A 192 0.35 10.84 -31.60
C ASN A 192 -1.05 11.06 -30.97
N GLY A 193 -1.15 11.09 -29.64
CA GLY A 193 -2.39 11.31 -28.89
C GLY A 193 -3.25 10.08 -28.67
N LEU A 194 -2.91 8.92 -29.26
CA LEU A 194 -3.59 7.66 -28.96
C LEU A 194 -3.22 7.14 -27.57
N VAL A 195 -4.06 6.31 -26.97
CA VAL A 195 -3.74 5.60 -25.72
C VAL A 195 -3.56 4.11 -26.01
N LEU A 196 -2.36 3.60 -25.80
CA LEU A 196 -2.07 2.17 -25.86
C LEU A 196 -2.45 1.51 -24.54
N VAL A 197 -3.31 0.49 -24.57
CA VAL A 197 -3.53 -0.44 -23.46
C VAL A 197 -2.91 -1.79 -23.80
N ALA A 198 -2.16 -2.39 -22.87
CA ALA A 198 -1.45 -3.63 -23.13
C ALA A 198 -1.49 -4.61 -21.95
N GLY A 199 -1.65 -5.89 -22.27
CA GLY A 199 -1.63 -6.99 -21.32
C GLY A 199 -2.77 -6.93 -20.31
N GLY A 200 -2.42 -7.26 -19.06
CA GLY A 200 -3.38 -7.43 -17.97
C GLY A 200 -3.93 -8.85 -17.93
N GLU A 201 -4.86 -9.05 -17.02
CA GLU A 201 -5.64 -10.29 -16.92
C GLU A 201 -7.08 -10.00 -17.36
N GLY A 202 -7.67 -10.92 -18.10
CA GLY A 202 -9.04 -10.85 -18.59
C GLY A 202 -9.93 -11.92 -17.96
N SER A 203 -11.17 -12.01 -18.47
CA SER A 203 -12.16 -12.98 -18.00
C SER A 203 -11.62 -14.41 -17.96
N GLY A 204 -11.97 -15.13 -16.90
CA GLY A 204 -11.53 -16.51 -16.69
C GLY A 204 -10.07 -16.66 -16.28
N TYR A 205 -9.47 -15.64 -15.63
CA TYR A 205 -8.07 -15.62 -15.20
C TYR A 205 -7.09 -15.76 -16.37
N SER A 206 -7.47 -15.25 -17.54
CA SER A 206 -6.65 -15.34 -18.74
C SER A 206 -5.62 -14.22 -18.76
N ILE A 207 -4.34 -14.56 -18.67
CA ILE A 207 -3.27 -13.59 -18.82
C ILE A 207 -3.17 -13.19 -20.29
N LEU A 208 -3.22 -11.88 -20.57
CA LEU A 208 -3.33 -11.35 -21.91
C LEU A 208 -1.96 -10.91 -22.44
N ASN A 209 -1.73 -11.15 -23.73
CA ASN A 209 -0.65 -10.53 -24.50
C ASN A 209 -1.17 -9.51 -25.52
N SER A 210 -2.48 -9.44 -25.72
CA SER A 210 -3.10 -8.51 -26.68
C SER A 210 -2.97 -7.07 -26.22
N ALA A 211 -2.99 -6.15 -27.19
CA ALA A 211 -2.97 -4.73 -26.96
C ALA A 211 -3.98 -4.02 -27.88
N GLU A 212 -4.45 -2.86 -27.44
CA GLU A 212 -5.45 -2.05 -28.15
C GLU A 212 -5.07 -0.57 -28.07
N LEU A 213 -5.51 0.20 -29.07
CA LEU A 213 -5.33 1.63 -29.16
C LEU A 213 -6.70 2.31 -29.03
N TYR A 214 -6.81 3.25 -28.11
CA TYR A 214 -7.92 4.19 -28.05
C TYR A 214 -7.59 5.45 -28.83
N ASN A 215 -8.51 5.90 -29.66
CA ASN A 215 -8.43 7.20 -30.33
C ASN A 215 -9.36 8.21 -29.65
N PRO A 216 -8.82 9.20 -28.90
CA PRO A 216 -9.61 10.24 -28.25
C PRO A 216 -10.48 11.08 -29.16
N SER A 217 -10.10 11.25 -30.43
CA SER A 217 -10.85 12.08 -31.38
C SER A 217 -12.13 11.41 -31.87
N THR A 218 -12.17 10.08 -31.90
CA THR A 218 -13.32 9.30 -32.38
C THR A 218 -14.01 8.50 -31.27
N GLY A 219 -13.35 8.29 -30.14
CA GLY A 219 -13.83 7.43 -29.06
C GLY A 219 -13.79 5.94 -29.38
N ILE A 220 -13.08 5.53 -30.44
CA ILE A 220 -13.03 4.15 -30.94
C ILE A 220 -11.77 3.42 -30.43
N TRP A 221 -11.95 2.14 -30.14
CA TRP A 221 -10.86 1.19 -29.85
C TRP A 221 -10.49 0.37 -31.08
N THR A 222 -9.19 0.15 -31.30
CA THR A 222 -8.68 -0.67 -32.40
C THR A 222 -7.61 -1.62 -31.89
N THR A 223 -7.68 -2.89 -32.27
CA THR A 223 -6.65 -3.87 -31.95
C THR A 223 -5.33 -3.53 -32.64
N THR A 224 -4.21 -3.70 -31.95
CA THR A 224 -2.86 -3.57 -32.52
C THR A 224 -2.08 -4.88 -32.36
N GLY A 225 -0.80 -4.91 -32.72
CA GLY A 225 0.05 -6.08 -32.51
C GLY A 225 0.05 -6.54 -31.05
N SER A 226 0.25 -7.84 -30.85
CA SER A 226 0.30 -8.47 -29.52
C SER A 226 1.74 -8.62 -29.03
N MET A 227 1.93 -8.54 -27.71
CA MET A 227 3.19 -8.88 -27.05
C MET A 227 3.54 -10.36 -27.29
N ASN A 228 4.82 -10.68 -27.26
CA ASN A 228 5.33 -12.04 -27.37
C ASN A 228 5.05 -12.85 -26.10
N ALA A 229 5.11 -12.22 -24.92
CA ALA A 229 4.72 -12.83 -23.67
C ALA A 229 3.46 -12.19 -23.08
N ALA A 230 2.50 -13.05 -22.71
CA ALA A 230 1.34 -12.64 -21.93
C ALA A 230 1.76 -12.24 -20.52
N ARG A 231 1.25 -11.10 -20.03
CA ARG A 231 1.66 -10.55 -18.74
C ARG A 231 0.62 -9.61 -18.12
N TYR A 232 0.55 -9.63 -16.80
CA TYR A 232 -0.13 -8.63 -15.97
C TYR A 232 0.84 -8.08 -14.91
N GLU A 233 0.52 -6.94 -14.27
CA GLU A 233 1.34 -6.31 -13.22
C GLU A 233 2.78 -5.95 -13.65
N HIS A 234 2.95 -5.79 -14.96
CA HIS A 234 4.14 -5.26 -15.60
C HIS A 234 4.13 -3.74 -15.56
N THR A 235 5.28 -3.12 -15.87
CA THR A 235 5.35 -1.67 -16.06
C THR A 235 5.44 -1.34 -17.55
N ALA A 236 4.93 -0.17 -17.92
CA ALA A 236 5.09 0.41 -19.26
C ALA A 236 5.74 1.80 -19.12
N SER A 237 6.76 2.06 -19.94
CA SER A 237 7.52 3.31 -19.94
C SER A 237 7.61 3.86 -21.36
N ILE A 238 7.18 5.10 -21.55
CA ILE A 238 7.40 5.81 -22.82
C ILE A 238 8.86 6.22 -22.88
N LEU A 239 9.52 5.85 -23.97
CA LEU A 239 10.92 6.14 -24.27
C LEU A 239 11.05 7.46 -25.03
N ALA A 240 12.24 8.05 -25.04
CA ALA A 240 12.50 9.32 -25.71
C ALA A 240 12.25 9.29 -27.24
N ASN A 241 12.37 8.11 -27.86
CA ASN A 241 12.06 7.88 -29.27
C ASN A 241 10.56 7.64 -29.54
N GLY A 242 9.70 7.74 -28.52
CA GLY A 242 8.26 7.53 -28.61
C GLY A 242 7.82 6.07 -28.52
N TYR A 243 8.74 5.11 -28.42
CA TYR A 243 8.38 3.70 -28.25
C TYR A 243 7.92 3.44 -26.81
N VAL A 244 7.20 2.33 -26.59
CA VAL A 244 6.76 1.93 -25.25
C VAL A 244 7.50 0.68 -24.83
N LEU A 245 8.34 0.77 -23.80
CA LEU A 245 8.97 -0.37 -23.16
C LEU A 245 8.00 -0.99 -22.17
N VAL A 246 7.78 -2.30 -22.26
CA VAL A 246 7.10 -3.10 -21.25
C VAL A 246 8.10 -4.03 -20.58
N ALA A 247 8.11 -4.05 -19.24
CA ALA A 247 9.06 -4.83 -18.46
C ALA A 247 8.40 -5.62 -17.33
N GLY A 248 8.85 -6.88 -17.16
CA GLY A 248 8.47 -7.75 -16.06
C GLY A 248 6.99 -8.14 -16.03
N GLY A 249 6.44 -8.28 -14.83
CA GLY A 249 5.09 -8.79 -14.60
C GLY A 249 5.05 -10.29 -14.37
N GLN A 250 3.84 -10.83 -14.25
CA GLN A 250 3.61 -12.26 -14.13
C GLN A 250 2.96 -12.80 -15.42
N GLY A 251 3.54 -13.88 -15.95
CA GLY A 251 3.02 -14.62 -17.09
C GLY A 251 2.53 -16.01 -16.71
N ASN A 252 2.14 -16.80 -17.71
CA ASN A 252 1.56 -18.14 -17.51
C ASN A 252 2.51 -19.13 -16.80
N SER A 253 3.82 -18.96 -16.99
CA SER A 253 4.85 -19.87 -16.45
C SER A 253 5.61 -19.29 -15.26
N GLY A 254 5.13 -18.18 -14.68
CA GLY A 254 5.73 -17.51 -13.52
C GLY A 254 6.14 -16.06 -13.79
N PHE A 255 7.01 -15.54 -12.93
CA PHE A 255 7.46 -14.14 -12.97
C PHE A 255 8.39 -13.90 -14.15
N LEU A 256 8.18 -12.79 -14.85
CA LEU A 256 8.93 -12.46 -16.05
C LEU A 256 10.07 -11.50 -15.73
N ASN A 257 11.22 -11.74 -16.36
CA ASN A 257 12.28 -10.76 -16.55
C ASN A 257 12.36 -10.24 -17.99
N SER A 258 11.52 -10.79 -18.89
CA SER A 258 11.50 -10.41 -20.29
C SER A 258 10.95 -9.01 -20.47
N THR A 259 11.50 -8.32 -21.48
CA THR A 259 11.07 -6.96 -21.82
C THR A 259 10.87 -6.83 -23.32
N GLU A 260 9.94 -5.97 -23.69
CA GLU A 260 9.47 -5.82 -25.06
C GLU A 260 9.24 -4.36 -25.36
N VAL A 261 9.44 -3.96 -26.61
CA VAL A 261 9.25 -2.59 -27.05
C VAL A 261 8.20 -2.55 -28.13
N TYR A 262 7.18 -1.71 -27.93
CA TYR A 262 6.16 -1.41 -28.92
C TYR A 262 6.56 -0.22 -29.78
N ASN A 263 6.48 -0.39 -31.10
CA ASN A 263 6.62 0.70 -32.05
C ASN A 263 5.23 1.23 -32.47
N PRO A 264 4.86 2.46 -32.08
CA PRO A 264 3.56 3.04 -32.42
C PRO A 264 3.30 3.25 -33.91
N SER A 265 4.33 3.41 -34.74
CA SER A 265 4.16 3.69 -36.16
C SER A 265 3.79 2.45 -36.97
N THR A 266 4.26 1.27 -36.53
CA THR A 266 4.01 -0.02 -37.19
C THR A 266 3.01 -0.89 -36.44
N GLY A 267 2.75 -0.59 -35.17
CA GLY A 267 1.90 -1.41 -34.32
C GLY A 267 2.54 -2.75 -33.92
N THR A 268 3.87 -2.86 -33.96
CA THR A 268 4.59 -4.13 -33.73
C THR A 268 5.32 -4.14 -32.39
N TRP A 269 5.34 -5.30 -31.74
CA TRP A 269 6.16 -5.56 -30.55
C TRP A 269 7.45 -6.28 -30.93
N THR A 270 8.56 -5.91 -30.28
CA THR A 270 9.86 -6.54 -30.49
C THR A 270 10.52 -6.84 -29.15
N LEU A 271 11.08 -8.04 -29.00
CA LEU A 271 11.87 -8.41 -27.82
C LEU A 271 13.12 -7.53 -27.72
N THR A 272 13.49 -7.13 -26.50
CA THR A 272 14.76 -6.46 -26.21
C THR A 272 15.46 -7.16 -25.03
N GLY A 273 16.56 -6.61 -24.50
CA GLY A 273 17.30 -7.24 -23.41
C GLY A 273 16.43 -7.56 -22.19
N ASN A 274 16.76 -8.62 -21.46
CA ASN A 274 16.01 -9.02 -20.27
C ASN A 274 16.58 -8.36 -19.00
N MET A 275 15.72 -8.11 -18.02
CA MET A 275 16.16 -7.79 -16.66
C MET A 275 16.94 -8.99 -16.07
N HIS A 276 17.83 -8.73 -15.13
CA HIS A 276 18.55 -9.76 -14.39
C HIS A 276 17.62 -10.47 -13.41
N THR A 277 16.73 -9.72 -12.76
CA THR A 277 15.79 -10.27 -11.77
C THR A 277 14.36 -10.25 -12.32
N PRO A 278 13.67 -11.41 -12.42
CA PRO A 278 12.25 -11.43 -12.73
C PRO A 278 11.45 -10.79 -11.60
N ARG A 279 10.44 -9.97 -11.95
CA ARG A 279 9.72 -9.17 -10.97
C ARG A 279 8.37 -8.67 -11.47
N TYR A 280 7.43 -8.50 -10.56
CA TYR A 280 6.15 -7.83 -10.76
C TYR A 280 5.88 -6.85 -9.60
N HIS A 281 4.89 -5.95 -9.73
CA HIS A 281 4.63 -4.86 -8.76
C HIS A 281 5.82 -3.95 -8.44
N HIS A 282 6.77 -3.88 -9.36
CA HIS A 282 7.87 -2.93 -9.35
C HIS A 282 7.39 -1.61 -9.95
N THR A 283 8.17 -0.54 -9.74
CA THR A 283 7.95 0.73 -10.43
C THR A 283 8.97 0.89 -11.55
N ALA A 284 8.58 1.55 -12.64
CA ALA A 284 9.49 2.01 -13.69
C ALA A 284 9.45 3.53 -13.81
N SER A 285 10.59 4.15 -14.08
CA SER A 285 10.73 5.61 -14.19
C SER A 285 11.68 5.95 -15.34
N THR A 286 11.16 6.58 -16.40
CA THR A 286 11.98 7.12 -17.49
C THR A 286 12.71 8.38 -17.00
N LEU A 287 14.02 8.28 -16.83
CA LEU A 287 14.88 9.32 -16.31
C LEU A 287 15.17 10.39 -17.37
N ALA A 288 15.64 11.57 -16.93
CA ALA A 288 15.97 12.69 -17.82
C ALA A 288 17.09 12.37 -18.82
N ASN A 289 17.98 11.41 -18.50
CA ASN A 289 19.01 10.92 -19.41
C ASN A 289 18.51 9.84 -20.39
N GLY A 290 17.22 9.54 -20.40
CA GLY A 290 16.60 8.57 -21.30
C GLY A 290 16.63 7.12 -20.82
N LEU A 291 17.37 6.80 -19.74
CA LEU A 291 17.36 5.46 -19.15
C LEU A 291 16.03 5.19 -18.42
N VAL A 292 15.62 3.93 -18.33
CA VAL A 292 14.46 3.53 -17.51
C VAL A 292 14.94 2.82 -16.26
N LEU A 293 14.70 3.43 -15.09
CA LEU A 293 14.96 2.82 -13.79
C LEU A 293 13.79 1.91 -13.40
N VAL A 294 14.08 0.65 -13.12
CA VAL A 294 13.15 -0.29 -12.49
C VAL A 294 13.59 -0.52 -11.04
N ALA A 295 12.67 -0.39 -10.10
CA ALA A 295 12.94 -0.53 -8.67
C ALA A 295 11.94 -1.44 -7.95
N GLY A 296 12.47 -2.30 -7.07
CA GLY A 296 11.68 -3.15 -6.18
C GLY A 296 10.84 -4.19 -6.89
N GLY A 297 9.64 -4.43 -6.36
CA GLY A 297 8.73 -5.49 -6.78
C GLY A 297 8.91 -6.77 -5.97
N THR A 298 8.38 -7.87 -6.48
CA THR A 298 8.52 -9.19 -5.86
C THR A 298 8.67 -10.27 -6.93
N ASN A 299 9.25 -11.41 -6.55
CA ASN A 299 9.46 -12.58 -7.40
C ASN A 299 8.94 -13.86 -6.73
N GLY A 300 7.90 -13.74 -5.92
CA GLY A 300 7.26 -14.86 -5.23
C GLY A 300 7.51 -14.82 -3.72
N PRO A 301 8.57 -15.44 -3.19
CA PRO A 301 8.72 -15.60 -1.75
C PRO A 301 9.18 -14.34 -1.01
N GLY A 302 9.64 -13.29 -1.71
CA GLY A 302 10.17 -12.10 -1.07
C GLY A 302 10.00 -10.81 -1.85
N SER A 303 9.94 -9.69 -1.12
CA SER A 303 10.06 -8.35 -1.69
C SER A 303 11.49 -8.11 -2.17
N LEU A 304 11.65 -7.34 -3.24
CA LEU A 304 12.95 -6.99 -3.81
C LEU A 304 13.34 -5.57 -3.39
N ASN A 305 14.63 -5.36 -3.16
CA ASN A 305 15.25 -4.03 -3.07
C ASN A 305 16.19 -3.73 -4.25
N SER A 306 16.42 -4.70 -5.13
CA SER A 306 17.28 -4.54 -6.30
C SER A 306 16.68 -3.54 -7.28
N THR A 307 17.55 -2.81 -7.97
CA THR A 307 17.16 -1.87 -9.01
C THR A 307 18.05 -2.04 -10.23
N GLU A 308 17.49 -1.78 -11.40
CA GLU A 308 18.13 -2.00 -12.69
C GLU A 308 17.79 -0.84 -13.64
N LEU A 309 18.74 -0.50 -14.51
CA LEU A 309 18.59 0.53 -15.55
C LEU A 309 18.54 -0.13 -16.92
N TYR A 310 17.51 0.19 -17.68
CA TYR A 310 17.45 -0.11 -19.10
C TYR A 310 18.00 1.06 -19.91
N ASP A 311 18.88 0.75 -20.85
CA ASP A 311 19.37 1.68 -21.85
C ASP A 311 18.68 1.44 -23.21
N PRO A 312 17.77 2.33 -23.65
CA PRO A 312 17.09 2.20 -24.93
C PRO A 312 18.00 2.23 -26.16
N SER A 313 19.21 2.80 -26.05
CA SER A 313 20.12 2.92 -27.19
C SER A 313 20.82 1.60 -27.51
N THR A 314 21.07 0.79 -26.47
CA THR A 314 21.72 -0.53 -26.59
C THR A 314 20.74 -1.67 -26.42
N GLY A 315 19.55 -1.42 -25.86
CA GLY A 315 18.58 -2.45 -25.53
C GLY A 315 19.04 -3.35 -24.37
N THR A 316 19.92 -2.87 -23.49
CA THR A 316 20.53 -3.66 -22.42
C THR A 316 20.11 -3.20 -21.03
N TRP A 317 20.15 -4.14 -20.08
CA TRP A 317 19.93 -3.86 -18.65
C TRP A 317 21.25 -3.85 -17.90
N THR A 318 21.37 -2.96 -16.92
CA THR A 318 22.51 -2.88 -15.99
C THR A 318 22.00 -2.76 -14.56
N THR A 319 22.71 -3.35 -13.60
CA THR A 319 22.38 -3.19 -12.18
C THR A 319 22.88 -1.84 -11.65
N THR A 320 22.13 -1.24 -10.73
CA THR A 320 22.53 0.01 -10.05
C THR A 320 22.31 -0.13 -8.53
N GLY A 321 22.51 0.94 -7.75
CA GLY A 321 22.39 0.89 -6.29
C GLY A 321 21.04 0.32 -5.84
N SER A 322 21.04 -0.52 -4.82
CA SER A 322 19.81 -1.12 -4.28
C SER A 322 19.14 -0.22 -3.24
N MET A 323 17.82 -0.29 -3.13
CA MET A 323 17.07 0.34 -2.04
C MET A 323 17.49 -0.25 -0.69
N ASN A 324 17.37 0.54 0.38
CA ASN A 324 17.61 0.09 1.74
C ASN A 324 16.49 -0.82 2.25
N VAL A 325 15.26 -0.59 1.80
CA VAL A 325 14.10 -1.41 2.15
C VAL A 325 13.53 -2.08 0.91
N ALA A 326 13.43 -3.42 0.97
CA ALA A 326 12.76 -4.21 -0.04
C ALA A 326 11.26 -3.95 -0.03
N ARG A 327 10.68 -3.66 -1.19
CA ARG A 327 9.28 -3.23 -1.30
C ARG A 327 8.63 -3.53 -2.65
N PHE A 328 7.34 -3.79 -2.64
CA PHE A 328 6.43 -3.89 -3.80
C PHE A 328 5.15 -3.10 -3.49
N TYR A 329 4.31 -2.80 -4.48
CA TYR A 329 3.14 -1.90 -4.32
C TYR A 329 3.48 -0.48 -3.81
N HIS A 330 4.74 -0.10 -3.95
CA HIS A 330 5.22 1.24 -3.66
C HIS A 330 5.01 2.12 -4.90
N THR A 331 5.14 3.42 -4.71
CA THR A 331 5.11 4.38 -5.81
C THR A 331 6.48 5.02 -5.98
N ALA A 332 6.85 5.28 -7.23
CA ALA A 332 8.01 6.06 -7.59
C ALA A 332 7.57 7.36 -8.28
N SER A 333 8.21 8.48 -7.95
CA SER A 333 7.92 9.76 -8.57
C SER A 333 9.22 10.48 -8.90
N ILE A 334 9.37 10.89 -10.16
CA ILE A 334 10.52 11.69 -10.60
C ILE A 334 10.30 13.13 -10.14
N LEU A 335 11.23 13.64 -9.34
CA LEU A 335 11.20 15.00 -8.83
C LEU A 335 11.76 15.99 -9.88
N THR A 336 11.51 17.29 -9.68
CA THR A 336 11.97 18.36 -10.57
C THR A 336 13.50 18.42 -10.73
N ASN A 337 14.25 17.93 -9.74
CA ASN A 337 15.70 17.82 -9.79
C ASN A 337 16.20 16.53 -10.48
N GLY A 338 15.30 15.70 -11.01
CA GLY A 338 15.62 14.44 -11.69
C GLY A 338 15.80 13.23 -10.77
N SER A 339 15.83 13.41 -9.44
CA SER A 339 15.88 12.29 -8.50
C SER A 339 14.56 11.50 -8.49
N VAL A 340 14.62 10.20 -8.18
CA VAL A 340 13.41 9.36 -8.06
C VAL A 340 13.08 9.14 -6.59
N LEU A 341 11.93 9.64 -6.16
CA LEU A 341 11.40 9.43 -4.83
C LEU A 341 10.56 8.15 -4.79
N VAL A 342 10.92 7.21 -3.94
CA VAL A 342 10.14 6.01 -3.64
C VAL A 342 9.51 6.10 -2.26
N THR A 343 8.22 5.76 -2.16
CA THR A 343 7.45 5.84 -0.90
C THR A 343 6.59 4.61 -0.67
N GLY A 344 6.52 4.18 0.59
CA GLY A 344 5.57 3.16 1.04
C GLY A 344 5.76 1.78 0.40
N GLY A 345 4.65 1.11 0.13
CA GLY A 345 4.56 -0.26 -0.36
C GLY A 345 4.37 -1.30 0.73
N SER A 346 4.68 -2.54 0.39
CA SER A 346 4.72 -3.70 1.27
C SER A 346 6.12 -4.29 1.24
N GLY A 347 6.69 -4.60 2.40
CA GLY A 347 7.96 -5.30 2.54
C GLY A 347 7.83 -6.55 3.41
N SER A 348 8.94 -7.26 3.64
CA SER A 348 8.96 -8.46 4.50
C SER A 348 8.61 -8.20 5.98
N ALA A 349 8.62 -6.92 6.39
CA ALA A 349 8.28 -6.45 7.74
C ALA A 349 6.86 -5.86 7.84
N GLY A 350 6.03 -6.03 6.81
CA GLY A 350 4.80 -5.26 6.62
C GLY A 350 5.02 -4.00 5.80
N SER A 351 4.04 -3.08 5.80
CA SER A 351 4.09 -1.85 5.01
C SER A 351 5.09 -0.86 5.60
N PRO A 352 6.19 -0.50 4.91
CA PRO A 352 7.07 0.56 5.40
C PRO A 352 6.38 1.93 5.31
N ASN A 353 6.65 2.80 6.28
CA ASN A 353 6.42 4.25 6.16
C ASN A 353 7.67 5.00 5.67
N SER A 354 8.76 4.29 5.36
CA SER A 354 10.00 4.88 4.89
C SER A 354 9.89 5.37 3.45
N ALA A 355 10.66 6.40 3.17
CA ALA A 355 10.85 6.95 1.84
C ALA A 355 12.35 7.03 1.51
N GLU A 356 12.67 6.84 0.24
CA GLU A 356 14.05 6.81 -0.25
C GLU A 356 14.17 7.58 -1.56
N LEU A 357 15.31 8.25 -1.74
CA LEU A 357 15.60 9.04 -2.92
C LEU A 357 16.74 8.39 -3.70
N TYR A 358 16.50 8.07 -4.97
CA TYR A 358 17.54 7.65 -5.90
C TYR A 358 18.14 8.86 -6.59
N ASN A 359 19.47 8.93 -6.62
CA ASN A 359 20.21 9.91 -7.40
C ASN A 359 20.77 9.26 -8.69
N PRO A 360 20.20 9.59 -9.87
CA PRO A 360 20.65 9.02 -11.14
C PRO A 360 22.10 9.31 -11.54
N SER A 361 22.70 10.40 -11.05
CA SER A 361 24.06 10.77 -11.47
C SER A 361 25.15 9.89 -10.85
N ILE A 362 24.87 9.31 -9.68
CA ILE A 362 25.80 8.46 -8.93
C ILE A 362 25.25 7.05 -8.68
N GLY A 363 23.98 6.81 -9.00
CA GLY A 363 23.36 5.49 -8.88
C GLY A 363 23.16 5.00 -7.44
N THR A 364 22.90 5.90 -6.48
CA THR A 364 22.76 5.54 -5.06
C THR A 364 21.40 5.94 -4.48
N TRP A 365 20.95 5.20 -3.46
CA TRP A 365 19.75 5.47 -2.70
C TRP A 365 20.09 6.12 -1.36
N THR A 366 19.34 7.17 -0.99
CA THR A 366 19.45 7.83 0.31
C THR A 366 18.10 7.79 1.02
N THR A 367 18.09 7.32 2.26
CA THR A 367 16.88 7.36 3.11
C THR A 367 16.58 8.80 3.49
N ILE A 368 15.31 9.21 3.36
CA ILE A 368 14.82 10.50 3.81
C ILE A 368 13.86 10.32 5.00
N ALA A 369 13.24 11.41 5.48
CA ALA A 369 12.27 11.34 6.57
C ALA A 369 11.17 10.30 6.29
N ASN A 370 10.69 9.64 7.34
CA ASN A 370 9.57 8.69 7.23
C ASN A 370 8.23 9.43 7.15
N MET A 371 7.29 8.87 6.39
CA MET A 371 5.90 9.30 6.41
C MET A 371 5.28 9.01 7.79
N SER A 372 4.26 9.79 8.17
CA SER A 372 3.54 9.58 9.43
C SER A 372 2.70 8.29 9.43
N ILE A 373 2.35 7.77 8.26
CA ILE A 373 1.50 6.59 8.08
C ILE A 373 2.15 5.69 7.03
N ALA A 374 2.24 4.39 7.33
CA ALA A 374 2.61 3.38 6.35
C ALA A 374 1.47 3.20 5.33
N ARG A 375 1.82 3.07 4.06
CA ARG A 375 0.85 2.94 2.97
C ARG A 375 1.35 1.95 1.95
N SER A 376 0.47 1.07 1.50
CA SER A 376 0.65 0.19 0.34
C SER A 376 -0.53 0.38 -0.61
N PHE A 377 -0.37 0.13 -1.91
CA PHE A 377 -1.44 0.32 -2.92
C PHE A 377 -1.96 1.76 -3.01
N HIS A 378 -1.15 2.72 -2.56
CA HIS A 378 -1.43 4.15 -2.63
C HIS A 378 -0.99 4.72 -3.97
N THR A 379 -1.40 5.95 -4.25
CA THR A 379 -0.86 6.73 -5.39
C THR A 379 0.03 7.86 -4.89
N ALA A 380 1.01 8.24 -5.71
CA ALA A 380 1.83 9.41 -5.50
C ALA A 380 1.78 10.32 -6.74
N SER A 381 1.44 11.59 -6.54
CA SER A 381 1.28 12.57 -7.62
C SER A 381 2.24 13.73 -7.40
N ILE A 382 3.03 14.07 -8.42
CA ILE A 382 3.82 15.30 -8.43
C ILE A 382 2.86 16.48 -8.59
N LEU A 383 3.02 17.47 -7.72
CA LEU A 383 2.26 18.71 -7.73
C LEU A 383 3.04 19.80 -8.48
N ALA A 384 2.34 20.83 -8.96
CA ALA A 384 2.95 21.95 -9.68
C ALA A 384 4.04 22.70 -8.88
N ASN A 385 3.97 22.65 -7.56
CA ASN A 385 4.98 23.23 -6.66
C ASN A 385 6.18 22.31 -6.39
N GLY A 386 6.31 21.18 -7.08
CA GLY A 386 7.39 20.20 -6.92
C GLY A 386 7.26 19.27 -5.72
N LYS A 387 6.21 19.42 -4.89
CA LYS A 387 5.91 18.47 -3.80
C LYS A 387 5.26 17.20 -4.34
N VAL A 388 5.29 16.14 -3.54
CA VAL A 388 4.63 14.87 -3.85
C VAL A 388 3.46 14.66 -2.91
N LEU A 389 2.27 14.48 -3.47
CA LEU A 389 1.08 14.09 -2.74
C LEU A 389 0.97 12.57 -2.70
N VAL A 390 1.01 11.97 -1.51
CA VAL A 390 0.87 10.53 -1.30
C VAL A 390 -0.49 10.25 -0.64
N VAL A 391 -1.37 9.51 -1.33
CA VAL A 391 -2.79 9.41 -0.93
C VAL A 391 -3.34 7.99 -0.99
N GLY A 392 -4.27 7.71 -0.08
CA GLY A 392 -4.93 6.42 0.07
C GLY A 392 -3.96 5.31 0.47
N GLY A 393 -4.31 4.10 0.05
CA GLY A 393 -3.58 2.89 0.41
C GLY A 393 -3.98 2.32 1.76
N TYR A 394 -3.45 1.13 2.02
CA TYR A 394 -3.78 0.29 3.16
C TYR A 394 -2.60 0.15 4.12
N ASP A 395 -2.88 -0.03 5.41
CA ASP A 395 -1.89 -0.22 6.47
C ASP A 395 -2.19 -1.51 7.25
N LEU A 396 -1.44 -2.58 6.94
CA LEU A 396 -1.55 -3.87 7.62
C LEU A 396 -1.28 -3.78 9.12
N GLN A 397 -0.36 -2.91 9.53
CA GLN A 397 0.08 -2.84 10.93
C GLN A 397 -0.98 -2.24 11.83
N LYS A 398 -1.75 -1.25 11.34
CA LYS A 398 -2.89 -0.68 12.09
C LYS A 398 -3.99 -1.71 12.36
N ILE A 399 -4.30 -2.55 11.38
CA ILE A 399 -5.30 -3.60 11.55
C ILE A 399 -4.75 -4.70 12.45
N GLY A 400 -3.47 -5.04 12.30
CA GLY A 400 -2.79 -5.94 13.22
C GLY A 400 -2.88 -5.48 14.67
N LEU A 401 -2.64 -4.19 14.94
CA LEU A 401 -2.78 -3.60 16.27
C LEU A 401 -4.19 -3.75 16.83
N GLY A 402 -5.22 -3.45 16.01
CA GLY A 402 -6.62 -3.65 16.39
C GLY A 402 -6.90 -5.10 16.77
N LEU A 403 -6.53 -6.05 15.90
CA LEU A 403 -6.73 -7.49 16.14
C LEU A 403 -6.00 -7.98 17.38
N THR A 404 -4.77 -7.52 17.63
CA THR A 404 -4.02 -7.86 18.83
C THR A 404 -4.71 -7.35 20.10
N ILE A 405 -5.17 -6.09 20.10
CA ILE A 405 -5.88 -5.50 21.25
C ILE A 405 -7.21 -6.23 21.49
N PHE A 406 -7.99 -6.49 20.44
CA PHE A 406 -9.21 -7.29 20.56
C PHE A 406 -8.90 -8.70 21.07
N GLY A 407 -7.87 -9.35 20.53
CA GLY A 407 -7.45 -10.68 20.97
C GLY A 407 -7.17 -10.72 22.47
N VAL A 408 -6.37 -9.78 22.98
CA VAL A 408 -6.12 -9.62 24.42
C VAL A 408 -7.42 -9.35 25.19
N GLY A 409 -8.31 -8.52 24.66
CA GLY A 409 -9.62 -8.24 25.26
C GLY A 409 -10.53 -9.47 25.35
N PHE A 410 -10.58 -10.31 24.30
CA PHE A 410 -11.34 -11.55 24.28
C PHE A 410 -10.75 -12.60 25.23
N ILE A 411 -9.41 -12.69 25.34
CA ILE A 411 -8.75 -13.54 26.35
C ILE A 411 -9.15 -13.09 27.75
N PHE A 412 -9.07 -11.78 28.04
CA PHE A 412 -9.47 -11.21 29.33
C PHE A 412 -10.95 -11.46 29.66
N LEU A 413 -11.84 -11.28 28.67
CA LEU A 413 -13.26 -11.54 28.82
C LEU A 413 -13.54 -13.03 29.06
N GLY A 414 -12.84 -13.91 28.36
CA GLY A 414 -12.90 -15.36 28.58
C GLY A 414 -12.48 -15.75 29.99
N MET A 415 -11.47 -15.09 30.57
CA MET A 415 -11.07 -15.29 31.96
C MET A 415 -12.16 -14.85 32.95
N ILE A 416 -12.79 -13.68 32.72
CA ILE A 416 -13.88 -13.17 33.60
C ILE A 416 -15.08 -14.11 33.57
N PHE A 417 -15.46 -14.62 32.39
CA PHE A 417 -16.55 -15.59 32.24
C PHE A 417 -16.13 -17.03 32.57
N LEU A 418 -15.36 -17.18 33.65
CA LEU A 418 -14.99 -18.47 34.23
C LEU A 418 -14.31 -19.40 33.20
N PHE A 419 -13.35 -18.86 32.44
CA PHE A 419 -12.56 -19.58 31.44
C PHE A 419 -13.40 -20.11 30.27
N ASP A 420 -14.25 -19.26 29.69
CA ASP A 420 -15.01 -19.60 28.49
C ASP A 420 -14.07 -19.98 27.33
N LYS A 421 -14.13 -21.25 26.93
CA LYS A 421 -13.25 -21.81 25.90
C LYS A 421 -13.40 -21.14 24.53
N GLY A 422 -14.59 -20.62 24.20
CA GLY A 422 -14.87 -19.97 22.92
C GLY A 422 -14.21 -18.59 22.84
N LEU A 423 -14.39 -17.78 23.88
CA LEU A 423 -13.77 -16.46 23.99
C LEU A 423 -12.23 -16.55 24.04
N LEU A 424 -11.69 -17.51 24.78
CA LEU A 424 -10.25 -17.75 24.83
C LEU A 424 -9.69 -18.19 23.46
N ALA A 425 -10.40 -19.09 22.77
CA ALA A 425 -10.01 -19.54 21.43
C ALA A 425 -10.01 -18.40 20.40
N VAL A 426 -11.10 -17.63 20.35
CA VAL A 426 -11.21 -16.47 19.46
C VAL A 426 -10.14 -15.43 19.79
N GLY A 427 -9.93 -15.14 21.08
CA GLY A 427 -8.90 -14.21 21.54
C GLY A 427 -7.49 -14.59 21.08
N ASN A 428 -7.13 -15.88 21.18
CA ASN A 428 -5.85 -16.39 20.72
C ASN A 428 -5.67 -16.33 19.21
N ILE A 429 -6.72 -16.64 18.44
CA ILE A 429 -6.69 -16.51 16.97
C ILE A 429 -6.47 -15.04 16.59
N LEU A 430 -7.24 -14.12 17.19
CA LEU A 430 -7.13 -12.69 16.91
C LEU A 430 -5.76 -12.13 17.32
N PHE A 431 -5.24 -12.55 18.48
CA PHE A 431 -3.92 -12.16 18.95
C PHE A 431 -2.81 -12.57 17.97
N LEU A 432 -2.80 -13.84 17.54
CA LEU A 432 -1.78 -14.37 16.62
C LEU A 432 -1.91 -13.79 15.22
N ALA A 433 -3.13 -13.60 14.73
CA ALA A 433 -3.39 -12.93 13.45
C ALA A 433 -2.90 -11.48 13.50
N GLY A 434 -3.23 -10.74 14.58
CA GLY A 434 -2.79 -9.37 14.77
C GLY A 434 -1.28 -9.23 14.85
N LEU A 435 -0.63 -10.10 15.64
CA LEU A 435 0.83 -10.13 15.77
C LEU A 435 1.51 -10.42 14.43
N SER A 436 0.92 -11.33 13.63
CA SER A 436 1.39 -11.66 12.29
C SER A 436 1.31 -10.46 11.34
N MET A 437 0.26 -9.65 11.44
CA MET A 437 0.11 -8.43 10.63
C MET A 437 1.01 -7.28 11.08
N ILE A 438 1.32 -7.17 12.38
CA ILE A 438 2.24 -6.16 12.92
C ILE A 438 3.68 -6.47 12.50
N ILE A 439 4.12 -7.72 12.68
CA ILE A 439 5.53 -8.12 12.52
C ILE A 439 5.84 -8.60 11.09
N GLY A 440 4.82 -9.07 10.35
CA GLY A 440 4.93 -9.75 9.07
C GLY A 440 4.97 -11.28 9.21
N PHE A 441 4.30 -12.00 8.30
CA PHE A 441 4.12 -13.46 8.39
C PHE A 441 5.44 -14.24 8.50
N GLU A 442 6.41 -13.96 7.62
CA GLU A 442 7.69 -14.68 7.61
C GLU A 442 8.47 -14.48 8.91
N ARG A 443 8.50 -13.23 9.41
CA ARG A 443 9.19 -12.88 10.65
C ARG A 443 8.49 -13.47 11.86
N THR A 444 7.15 -13.46 11.89
CA THR A 444 6.37 -14.11 12.94
C THR A 444 6.65 -15.60 12.97
N PHE A 445 6.68 -16.27 11.82
CA PHE A 445 7.06 -17.68 11.75
C PHE A 445 8.49 -17.90 12.27
N ARG A 446 9.47 -17.15 11.77
CA ARG A 446 10.86 -17.24 12.25
C ARG A 446 10.97 -16.94 13.74
N PHE A 447 10.20 -16.00 14.26
CA PHE A 447 10.16 -15.63 15.68
C PHE A 447 9.68 -16.80 16.55
N PHE A 448 8.57 -17.44 16.20
CA PHE A 448 8.04 -18.57 16.95
C PHE A 448 8.92 -19.81 16.80
N PHE A 449 9.55 -20.04 15.65
CA PHE A 449 10.31 -21.27 15.38
C PHE A 449 11.84 -21.12 15.49
N GLN A 450 12.32 -20.10 16.18
CA GLN A 450 13.73 -19.99 16.56
C GLN A 450 14.13 -21.13 17.51
N ARG A 451 15.29 -21.78 17.25
CA ARG A 451 15.76 -22.95 18.03
C ARG A 451 15.78 -22.70 19.54
N TYR A 452 16.24 -21.53 19.97
CA TYR A 452 16.33 -21.17 21.38
C TYR A 452 14.97 -20.84 22.02
N LYS A 453 13.93 -20.59 21.22
CA LYS A 453 12.56 -20.30 21.68
C LYS A 453 11.61 -21.49 21.59
N PHE A 454 12.05 -22.63 21.07
CA PHE A 454 11.19 -23.78 20.78
C PHE A 454 10.41 -24.27 22.01
N LYS A 455 11.03 -24.32 23.18
CA LYS A 455 10.36 -24.70 24.44
C LYS A 455 9.22 -23.73 24.79
N SER A 456 9.48 -22.43 24.71
CA SER A 456 8.49 -21.37 24.96
C SER A 456 7.32 -21.45 23.98
N THR A 457 7.62 -21.65 22.69
CA THR A 457 6.64 -21.81 21.62
C THR A 457 5.78 -23.06 21.82
N ALA A 458 6.40 -24.18 22.18
CA ALA A 458 5.67 -25.43 22.45
C ALA A 458 4.72 -25.29 23.63
N LEU A 459 5.13 -24.60 24.70
CA LEU A 459 4.26 -24.30 25.84
C LEU A 459 3.12 -23.35 25.46
N PHE A 460 3.42 -22.28 24.72
CA PHE A 460 2.41 -21.33 24.27
C PHE A 460 1.33 -22.00 23.41
N PHE A 461 1.71 -22.67 22.31
CA PHE A 461 0.75 -23.37 21.44
C PHE A 461 0.13 -24.61 22.11
N GLY A 462 0.86 -25.30 23.00
CA GLY A 462 0.33 -26.42 23.77
C GLY A 462 -0.76 -25.99 24.75
N GLY A 463 -0.60 -24.83 25.38
CA GLY A 463 -1.63 -24.20 26.22
C GLY A 463 -2.89 -23.87 25.42
N ILE A 464 -2.75 -23.21 24.26
CA ILE A 464 -3.86 -22.93 23.33
C ILE A 464 -4.60 -24.23 22.95
N LEU A 465 -3.86 -25.28 22.63
CA LEU A 465 -4.45 -26.57 22.25
C LEU A 465 -5.24 -27.20 23.41
N LEU A 466 -4.73 -27.13 24.65
CA LEU A 466 -5.44 -27.62 25.84
C LEU A 466 -6.73 -26.85 26.10
N VAL A 467 -6.74 -25.52 25.89
CA VAL A 467 -7.98 -24.71 25.94
C VAL A 467 -9.02 -25.25 24.95
N LEU A 468 -8.60 -25.53 23.71
CA LEU A 468 -9.48 -26.05 22.66
C LEU A 468 -10.00 -27.46 22.94
N ILE A 469 -9.21 -28.31 23.60
CA ILE A 469 -9.58 -29.69 23.98
C ILE A 469 -10.52 -29.72 25.19
N GLY A 470 -10.77 -28.58 25.86
CA GLY A 470 -11.72 -28.46 26.96
C GLY A 470 -11.09 -28.43 28.35
N TRP A 471 -9.78 -28.11 28.44
CA TRP A 471 -9.06 -27.92 29.69
C TRP A 471 -8.60 -26.46 29.81
N PRO A 472 -9.53 -25.49 29.90
CA PRO A 472 -9.20 -24.09 29.68
C PRO A 472 -8.35 -23.49 30.81
N VAL A 473 -8.55 -23.90 32.07
CA VAL A 473 -7.73 -23.41 33.20
C VAL A 473 -6.28 -23.89 33.07
N THR A 474 -6.09 -25.20 32.91
CA THR A 474 -4.75 -25.79 32.76
C THR A 474 -4.06 -25.27 31.50
N GLY A 475 -4.80 -25.17 30.39
CA GLY A 475 -4.32 -24.59 29.14
C GLY A 475 -3.85 -23.16 29.31
N MET A 476 -4.63 -22.29 29.97
CA MET A 476 -4.26 -20.89 30.21
C MET A 476 -3.02 -20.74 31.08
N ILE A 477 -2.84 -21.57 32.11
CA ILE A 477 -1.63 -21.51 32.95
C ILE A 477 -0.37 -21.84 32.11
N ILE A 478 -0.45 -22.89 31.31
CA ILE A 478 0.64 -23.32 30.42
C ILE A 478 0.89 -22.28 29.33
N GLU A 479 -0.17 -21.75 28.73
CA GLU A 479 -0.13 -20.70 27.71
C GLU A 479 0.53 -19.42 28.24
N CYS A 480 0.07 -18.91 29.38
CA CYS A 480 0.63 -17.72 30.03
C CYS A 480 2.12 -17.91 30.32
N TYR A 481 2.52 -19.07 30.85
CA TYR A 481 3.92 -19.37 31.10
C TYR A 481 4.74 -19.37 29.80
N GLY A 482 4.24 -20.04 28.75
CA GLY A 482 4.86 -20.03 27.42
C GLY A 482 4.97 -18.62 26.84
N PHE A 483 3.93 -17.79 26.99
CA PHE A 483 3.88 -16.41 26.54
C PHE A 483 4.97 -15.56 27.21
N PHE A 484 5.09 -15.61 28.53
CA PHE A 484 6.10 -14.84 29.26
C PHE A 484 7.52 -15.25 28.86
N LEU A 485 7.78 -16.54 28.64
CA LEU A 485 9.08 -17.02 28.14
C LEU A 485 9.36 -16.60 26.70
N LEU A 486 8.32 -16.51 25.85
CA LEU A 486 8.46 -16.21 24.44
C LEU A 486 8.71 -14.71 24.19
N PHE A 487 7.99 -13.87 24.92
CA PHE A 487 8.01 -12.40 24.81
C PHE A 487 8.81 -11.71 25.93
N GLY A 488 9.41 -12.46 26.86
CA GLY A 488 10.13 -11.93 28.02
C GLY A 488 11.19 -10.88 27.68
N GLY A 489 11.93 -11.08 26.58
CA GLY A 489 12.93 -10.12 26.11
C GLY A 489 12.37 -8.75 25.68
N PHE A 490 11.06 -8.64 25.43
CA PHE A 490 10.38 -7.38 25.07
C PHE A 490 9.76 -6.67 26.28
N ILE A 491 9.62 -7.35 27.42
CA ILE A 491 8.99 -6.79 28.63
C ILE A 491 9.69 -5.52 29.12
N PRO A 492 11.04 -5.44 29.19
CA PRO A 492 11.72 -4.21 29.59
C PRO A 492 11.43 -3.02 28.67
N ILE A 493 11.36 -3.28 27.36
CA ILE A 493 11.06 -2.26 26.34
C ILE A 493 9.62 -1.78 26.48
N ALA A 494 8.67 -2.71 26.66
CA ALA A 494 7.26 -2.41 26.85
C ALA A 494 7.03 -1.59 28.12
N ILE A 495 7.63 -1.97 29.26
CA ILE A 495 7.51 -1.23 30.52
C ILE A 495 8.07 0.18 30.39
N ASN A 496 9.25 0.33 29.79
CA ASN A 496 9.85 1.65 29.57
C ASN A 496 9.03 2.53 28.63
N PHE A 497 8.34 1.93 27.65
CA PHE A 497 7.38 2.65 26.80
C PHE A 497 6.14 3.08 27.60
N LEU A 498 5.52 2.15 28.35
CA LEU A 498 4.31 2.43 29.14
C LEU A 498 4.55 3.51 30.21
N ARG A 499 5.75 3.58 30.79
CA ARG A 499 6.17 4.64 31.72
C ARG A 499 6.13 6.05 31.13
N ARG A 500 6.20 6.19 29.80
CA ARG A 500 6.16 7.48 29.11
C ARG A 500 4.74 7.94 28.81
N LEU A 501 3.73 7.11 29.06
CA LEU A 501 2.34 7.47 28.81
C LEU A 501 1.75 8.26 29.99
N PRO A 502 0.97 9.33 29.75
CA PRO A 502 0.54 10.26 30.80
C PRO A 502 -0.28 9.63 31.94
N ILE A 503 -1.07 8.59 31.64
CA ILE A 503 -1.94 7.92 32.62
C ILE A 503 -1.29 6.64 33.12
N ILE A 504 -0.81 5.80 32.21
CA ILE A 504 -0.26 4.49 32.54
C ILE A 504 1.09 4.65 33.28
N GLY A 505 1.91 5.63 32.90
CA GLY A 505 3.18 5.88 33.57
C GLY A 505 3.01 6.29 35.03
N SER A 506 2.03 7.13 35.33
CA SER A 506 1.70 7.53 36.71
C SER A 506 1.25 6.35 37.56
N ILE A 507 0.49 5.40 37.00
CA ILE A 507 0.07 4.17 37.69
C ILE A 507 1.28 3.26 37.96
N LEU A 508 2.15 3.07 36.97
CA LEU A 508 3.34 2.21 37.10
C LEU A 508 4.40 2.78 38.07
N LEU A 509 4.33 4.07 38.41
CA LEU A 509 5.23 4.74 39.35
C LEU A 509 4.72 4.73 40.81
N LEU A 510 3.54 4.15 41.08
CA LEU A 510 3.00 4.06 42.44
C LEU A 510 3.91 3.20 43.36
N PRO A 511 3.98 3.50 44.68
CA PRO A 511 4.98 2.93 45.61
C PRO A 511 5.04 1.39 45.75
N GLY A 512 4.04 0.63 45.29
CA GLY A 512 4.09 -0.84 45.23
C GLY A 512 4.39 -1.41 43.83
N LEU A 513 3.88 -0.77 42.78
CA LEU A 513 4.07 -1.21 41.39
C LEU A 513 5.45 -0.83 40.84
N ARG A 514 6.05 0.24 41.36
CA ARG A 514 7.37 0.70 40.96
C ARG A 514 8.46 -0.36 41.20
N GLN A 515 8.46 -1.01 42.36
CA GLN A 515 9.45 -2.05 42.69
C GLN A 515 9.37 -3.26 41.75
N ILE A 516 8.16 -3.68 41.38
CA ILE A 516 7.93 -4.81 40.47
C ILE A 516 8.34 -4.41 39.05
N THR A 517 7.95 -3.22 38.60
CA THR A 517 8.25 -2.74 37.25
C THR A 517 9.74 -2.43 37.07
N ASP A 518 10.46 -1.95 38.10
CA ASP A 518 11.91 -1.76 38.08
C ASP A 518 12.65 -3.09 37.95
N LYS A 519 12.25 -4.12 38.70
CA LYS A 519 12.82 -5.48 38.57
C LYS A 519 12.60 -6.09 37.18
N LEU A 520 11.44 -5.85 36.58
CA LEU A 520 11.12 -6.32 35.23
C LEU A 520 11.80 -5.49 34.13
N SER A 521 12.18 -4.23 34.40
CA SER A 521 12.88 -3.38 33.43
C SER A 521 14.40 -3.56 33.42
N ASP A 522 15.00 -4.03 34.51
CA ASP A 522 16.46 -4.11 34.66
C ASP A 522 17.13 -5.30 33.95
N GLY A 523 16.37 -6.19 33.30
CA GLY A 523 16.84 -7.19 32.33
C GLY A 523 17.87 -8.23 32.81
N ARG A 524 18.38 -8.14 34.04
CA ARG A 524 19.48 -8.97 34.57
C ARG A 524 19.05 -10.20 35.36
N SER A 525 17.75 -10.47 35.49
CA SER A 525 17.25 -11.49 36.42
C SER A 525 16.31 -12.55 35.84
N MET A 526 16.12 -12.61 34.51
CA MET A 526 15.23 -13.61 33.87
C MET A 526 15.93 -14.40 32.75
N VAL A 527 17.09 -14.98 33.05
CA VAL A 527 17.71 -16.05 32.24
C VAL A 527 17.54 -17.37 32.97
#